data_AF-A0A940U9E7-F1
#
_entry.id   AF-A0A940U9E7-F1
#
_cell.length_a   1.000
_cell.length_b   1.000
_cell.length_c   1.000
_cell.angle_alpha   90.00
_cell.angle_beta   90.00
_cell.angle_gamma   90.00
#
_symmetry.space_group_name_H-M   'P 1'
#
loop_
_entity.id
_entity.type
_entity.pdbx_description
1 polymer ?
#
loop_
_entity_poly.entity_id
_entity_poly.type
_entity_poly.pdbx_seq_one_letter_code
_entity_poly.pdbx_strand_id
1 'polypeptide(L)'
;MDGAVVSPVPVNAARRYGADIVIAVDITSDAGPSRPDSTMETILQTINIMNAKLAFVQCARADVLIRPRVGHIGSSDFTKRHEAILEGEKAAAEALPKLREIIEKLRQEGRLN
;
A
#
# COMPACT_ATOMS: atom_id res chain seq x y z
N MET A 1 -4.08 8.45 -18.23
CA MET A 1 -4.60 8.59 -16.86
C MET A 1 -3.82 7.62 -15.99
N ASP A 2 -3.19 8.08 -14.91
CA ASP A 2 -2.41 7.22 -14.01
C ASP A 2 -3.33 6.19 -13.33
N GLY A 3 -2.92 4.92 -13.32
CA GLY A 3 -3.64 3.83 -12.65
C GLY A 3 -3.76 4.04 -11.14
N ALA A 4 -2.90 4.88 -10.55
CA ALA A 4 -2.97 5.27 -9.13
C ALA A 4 -4.30 5.96 -8.74
N VAL A 5 -4.99 6.61 -9.69
CA VAL A 5 -6.28 7.28 -9.45
C VAL A 5 -7.45 6.28 -9.42
N VAL A 6 -7.28 5.10 -10.01
CA VAL A 6 -8.37 4.12 -10.22
C VAL A 6 -8.13 2.82 -9.44
N SER A 7 -6.90 2.52 -9.06
CA SER A 7 -6.54 1.33 -8.29
C SER A 7 -5.18 1.51 -7.60
N PRO A 8 -5.10 2.33 -6.53
CA PRO A 8 -3.85 2.62 -5.84
C PRO A 8 -3.15 1.36 -5.29
N VAL A 9 -3.90 0.31 -4.93
CA VAL A 9 -3.34 -1.00 -4.57
C VAL A 9 -4.13 -2.13 -5.25
N PRO A 10 -3.68 -2.67 -6.40
CA PRO A 10 -4.50 -3.54 -7.26
C PRO A 10 -4.65 -4.99 -6.77
N VAL A 11 -5.04 -5.19 -5.51
CA VAL A 11 -5.25 -6.50 -4.86
C VAL A 11 -6.23 -7.37 -5.66
N ASN A 12 -7.32 -6.78 -6.14
CA ASN A 12 -8.33 -7.50 -6.93
C ASN A 12 -7.78 -7.99 -8.26
N ALA A 13 -6.88 -7.24 -8.90
CA ALA A 13 -6.26 -7.64 -10.15
C ALA A 13 -5.34 -8.84 -9.89
N ALA A 14 -4.48 -8.77 -8.87
CA ALA A 14 -3.60 -9.87 -8.49
C ALA A 14 -4.38 -11.17 -8.24
N ARG A 15 -5.50 -11.10 -7.51
CA ARG A 15 -6.39 -12.26 -7.31
C ARG A 15 -7.00 -12.79 -8.61
N ARG A 16 -7.45 -11.90 -9.51
CA ARG A 16 -8.03 -12.29 -10.81
C ARG A 16 -7.02 -13.00 -11.71
N TYR A 17 -5.73 -12.67 -11.57
CA TYR A 17 -4.64 -13.35 -12.27
C TYR A 17 -4.16 -14.64 -11.60
N GLY A 18 -4.89 -15.13 -10.59
CA GLY A 18 -4.61 -16.44 -9.97
C GLY A 18 -3.62 -16.41 -8.83
N ALA A 19 -3.33 -15.25 -8.23
CA ALA A 19 -2.44 -15.19 -7.07
C ALA A 19 -3.01 -15.95 -5.86
N ASP A 20 -2.28 -16.98 -5.41
CA ASP A 20 -2.59 -17.75 -4.20
C ASP A 20 -2.51 -16.89 -2.93
N ILE A 21 -1.52 -16.00 -2.89
CA ILE A 21 -1.30 -15.01 -1.83
C ILE A 21 -1.18 -13.64 -2.47
N VAL A 22 -1.77 -12.63 -1.83
CA VAL A 22 -1.55 -11.22 -2.16
C VAL A 22 -0.96 -10.49 -0.95
N ILE A 23 0.25 -9.97 -1.15
CA ILE A 23 0.93 -9.05 -0.24
C ILE A 23 0.72 -7.64 -0.80
N ALA A 24 -0.03 -6.82 -0.09
CA ALA A 24 -0.28 -5.44 -0.45
C ALA A 24 0.73 -4.51 0.24
N VAL A 25 1.27 -3.54 -0.50
CA VAL A 25 2.08 -2.46 0.05
C VAL A 25 1.33 -1.15 -0.19
N ASP A 26 1.00 -0.46 0.90
CA ASP A 26 0.22 0.77 0.87
C ASP A 26 1.07 1.91 1.45
N ILE A 27 1.41 2.87 0.60
CA ILE A 27 2.20 4.08 0.94
C ILE A 27 1.32 5.33 0.98
N THR A 28 0.00 5.18 0.96
CA THR A 28 -0.89 6.33 1.04
C THR A 28 -0.67 7.05 2.38
N SER A 29 -0.33 8.33 2.30
CA SER A 29 -0.20 9.16 3.49
C SER A 29 -1.59 9.41 4.06
N ASP A 30 -1.76 9.18 5.36
CA ASP A 30 -2.83 9.80 6.12
C ASP A 30 -2.49 11.29 6.22
N ALA A 31 -2.72 12.02 5.12
CA ALA A 31 -2.61 13.45 5.12
C ALA A 31 -3.72 13.93 6.05
N GLY A 32 -3.38 14.06 7.34
CA GLY A 32 -4.23 14.68 8.34
C GLY A 32 -4.75 16.01 7.81
N PRO A 33 -5.89 16.50 8.31
CA PRO A 33 -6.66 17.56 7.68
C PRO A 33 -5.82 18.84 7.55
N SER A 34 -5.12 19.03 6.42
CA SER A 34 -4.70 20.36 6.00
C SER A 34 -5.95 21.04 5.48
N ARG A 35 -6.23 22.23 6.02
CA ARG A 35 -7.26 23.09 5.46
C ARG A 35 -6.72 23.55 4.10
N PRO A 36 -7.33 23.18 2.97
CA PRO A 36 -6.86 23.64 1.67
C PRO A 36 -7.10 25.15 1.59
N ASP A 37 -6.07 25.89 1.20
CA ASP A 37 -6.09 27.36 1.09
C ASP A 37 -6.57 27.82 -0.29
N SER A 38 -6.74 26.89 -1.24
CA SER A 38 -7.23 27.16 -2.60
C SER A 38 -8.23 26.13 -3.12
N THR A 39 -9.03 26.51 -4.12
CA THR A 39 -9.97 25.59 -4.80
C THR A 39 -9.24 24.41 -5.46
N MET A 40 -8.03 24.63 -5.99
CA MET A 40 -7.22 23.56 -6.57
C MET A 40 -6.80 22.55 -5.51
N GLU A 41 -6.35 23.03 -4.34
CA GLU A 41 -5.98 22.16 -3.22
C GLU A 41 -7.19 21.38 -2.69
N THR A 42 -8.38 21.98 -2.63
CA THR A 42 -9.61 21.26 -2.25
C THR A 42 -9.92 20.12 -3.22
N ILE A 43 -9.75 20.33 -4.52
CA ILE A 43 -9.96 19.28 -5.54
C ILE A 43 -8.94 18.14 -5.33
N LEU A 44 -7.66 18.48 -5.17
CA LEU A 44 -6.59 17.50 -4.92
C LEU A 44 -6.82 16.73 -3.61
N GLN A 45 -7.26 17.40 -2.55
CA GLN A 45 -7.59 16.76 -1.28
C GLN A 45 -8.76 15.78 -1.43
N THR A 46 -9.79 16.14 -2.20
CA THR A 46 -10.92 15.26 -2.50
C THR A 46 -10.46 13.99 -3.22
N ILE A 47 -9.55 14.13 -4.20
CA ILE A 47 -8.93 12.99 -4.91
C ILE A 47 -8.15 12.11 -3.92
N ASN A 48 -7.36 12.69 -3.03
CA ASN A 48 -6.60 11.95 -2.03
C ASN A 48 -7.51 11.16 -1.08
N ILE A 49 -8.61 11.76 -0.61
CA ILE A 49 -9.60 11.09 0.24
C ILE A 49 -10.25 9.91 -0.50
N MET A 50 -10.66 10.11 -1.75
CA MET A 50 -11.22 9.03 -2.57
C MET A 50 -10.22 7.89 -2.79
N ASN A 51 -8.97 8.21 -3.12
CA ASN A 51 -7.90 7.23 -3.28
C ASN A 51 -7.63 6.46 -1.98
N ALA A 52 -7.59 7.13 -0.83
CA ALA A 52 -7.41 6.49 0.47
C ALA A 52 -8.57 5.53 0.80
N LYS A 53 -9.81 5.94 0.51
CA LYS A 53 -10.98 5.06 0.68
C LYS A 53 -10.91 3.83 -0.22
N LEU A 54 -10.49 4.01 -1.46
CA LEU A 54 -10.35 2.92 -2.41
C LEU A 54 -9.22 1.96 -2.00
N ALA A 55 -8.06 2.49 -1.62
CA ALA A 55 -6.94 1.71 -1.08
C ALA A 55 -7.39 0.90 0.13
N PHE A 56 -8.13 1.49 1.07
CA PHE A 56 -8.68 0.77 2.23
C PHE A 56 -9.55 -0.43 1.81
N VAL A 57 -10.49 -0.23 0.89
CA VAL A 57 -11.39 -1.30 0.41
C VAL A 57 -10.62 -2.40 -0.33
N GLN A 58 -9.62 -2.03 -1.13
CA GLN A 58 -8.81 -2.99 -1.88
C GLN A 58 -7.89 -3.80 -0.95
N CYS A 59 -7.19 -3.12 -0.03
CA CYS A 59 -6.28 -3.73 0.93
C CYS A 59 -6.97 -4.70 1.89
N ALA A 60 -8.27 -4.54 2.15
CA ALA A 60 -9.04 -5.48 2.97
C ALA A 60 -9.06 -6.92 2.41
N ARG A 61 -8.71 -7.12 1.13
CA ARG A 61 -8.67 -8.44 0.48
C ARG A 61 -7.25 -9.02 0.37
N ALA A 62 -6.24 -8.32 0.86
CA ALA A 62 -4.87 -8.80 0.91
C ALA A 62 -4.69 -9.75 2.11
N ASP A 63 -3.83 -10.76 1.96
CA ASP A 63 -3.50 -11.67 3.07
C ASP A 63 -2.56 -10.97 4.06
N VAL A 64 -1.66 -10.14 3.52
CA VAL A 64 -0.73 -9.31 4.28
C VAL A 64 -0.76 -7.90 3.72
N LEU A 65 -0.87 -6.92 4.62
CA LEU A 65 -0.78 -5.51 4.30
C LEU A 65 0.46 -4.94 4.99
N ILE A 66 1.35 -4.35 4.21
CA ILE A 66 2.56 -3.66 4.66
C ILE A 66 2.36 -2.16 4.46
N ARG A 67 2.54 -1.38 5.52
CA ARG A 67 2.39 0.08 5.51
C ARG A 67 3.65 0.77 6.03
N PRO A 68 4.62 1.08 5.14
CA PRO A 68 5.80 1.85 5.50
C PRO A 68 5.43 3.26 5.97
N ARG A 69 6.12 3.80 6.98
CA ARG A 69 5.92 5.16 7.46
C ARG A 69 6.65 6.17 6.58
N VAL A 70 6.11 6.43 5.40
CA VAL A 70 6.70 7.34 4.40
C VAL A 70 5.81 8.56 4.09
N GLY A 71 4.70 8.74 4.79
CA GLY A 71 3.71 9.77 4.47
C GLY A 71 4.22 11.23 4.60
N HIS A 72 5.33 11.45 5.29
CA HIS A 72 6.01 12.75 5.41
C HIS A 72 7.04 13.00 4.29
N ILE A 73 7.27 12.02 3.42
CA ILE A 73 8.16 12.13 2.27
C ILE A 73 7.32 12.54 1.07
N GLY A 74 7.59 13.73 0.53
CA GLY A 74 6.89 14.22 -0.65
C GLY A 74 7.19 13.34 -1.88
N SER A 75 6.21 13.19 -2.77
CA SER A 75 6.34 12.37 -4.00
C SER A 75 7.48 12.81 -4.93
N SER A 76 7.92 14.07 -4.82
CA SER A 76 9.05 14.64 -5.56
C SER A 76 10.34 14.81 -4.74
N ASP A 77 10.37 14.36 -3.48
CA ASP A 77 11.54 14.50 -2.60
C ASP A 77 12.48 13.29 -2.71
N PHE A 78 13.34 13.33 -3.74
CA PHE A 78 14.34 12.28 -3.99
C PHE A 78 15.49 12.26 -2.97
N THR A 79 15.63 13.28 -2.13
CA THR A 79 16.71 13.35 -1.14
C THR A 79 16.50 12.36 0.00
N LYS A 80 15.23 12.11 0.36
CA LYS A 80 14.82 11.19 1.42
C LYS A 80 14.66 9.74 0.95
N ARG A 81 15.17 9.38 -0.23
CA ARG A 81 15.06 8.02 -0.77
C ARG A 81 15.58 6.94 0.17
N HIS A 82 16.68 7.20 0.88
CA HIS A 82 17.29 6.23 1.80
C HIS A 82 16.41 5.99 3.02
N GLU A 83 15.77 7.05 3.53
CA GLU A 83 14.80 6.98 4.60
C GLU A 83 13.56 6.17 4.17
N ALA A 84 13.05 6.43 2.95
CA ALA A 84 11.92 5.67 2.40
C ALA A 84 12.24 4.16 2.27
N ILE A 85 13.44 3.82 1.80
CA ILE A 85 13.90 2.42 1.72
C ILE A 85 13.94 1.80 3.12
N LEU A 86 14.54 2.49 4.08
CA LEU A 86 14.67 2.00 5.46
C LEU A 86 13.31 1.77 6.12
N GLU A 87 12.34 2.67 5.95
CA GLU A 87 10.98 2.47 6.49
C GLU A 87 10.26 1.31 5.78
N GLY A 88 10.54 1.09 4.49
CA GLY A 88 10.09 -0.10 3.76
C GLY A 88 10.66 -1.39 4.33
N GLU A 89 11.97 -1.44 4.58
CA GLU A 89 12.66 -2.60 5.17
C GLU A 89 12.12 -2.91 6.58
N LYS A 90 11.93 -1.89 7.43
CA LYS A 90 11.35 -2.05 8.76
C LYS A 90 9.94 -2.63 8.69
N ALA A 91 9.06 -2.05 7.87
CA ALA A 91 7.69 -2.53 7.73
C ALA A 91 7.61 -3.95 7.15
N ALA A 92 8.50 -4.31 6.22
CA ALA A 92 8.60 -5.67 5.71
C ALA A 92 9.12 -6.65 6.77
N ALA A 93 10.11 -6.25 7.57
CA ALA A 93 10.65 -7.06 8.66
C ALA A 93 9.58 -7.37 9.73
N GLU A 94 8.74 -6.39 10.07
CA GLU A 94 7.60 -6.57 10.98
C GLU A 94 6.56 -7.58 10.44
N ALA A 95 6.39 -7.67 9.12
CA ALA A 95 5.49 -8.61 8.48
C ALA A 95 6.08 -10.03 8.30
N LEU A 96 7.40 -10.21 8.46
CA LEU A 96 8.09 -11.50 8.22
C LEU A 96 7.48 -12.68 8.98
N PRO A 97 7.10 -12.59 10.28
CA PRO A 97 6.52 -13.72 10.99
C PRO A 97 5.25 -14.24 10.32
N LYS A 98 4.33 -13.34 9.96
CA LYS A 98 3.07 -13.67 9.29
C LYS A 98 3.31 -14.21 7.88
N LEU A 99 4.25 -13.63 7.14
CA LEU A 99 4.63 -14.12 5.82
C LEU A 99 5.17 -15.55 5.87
N ARG A 100 6.03 -15.85 6.85
CA ARG A 100 6.56 -17.20 7.06
C ARG A 100 5.46 -18.21 7.38
N GLU A 101 4.51 -17.84 8.23
CA GLU A 101 3.36 -18.69 8.56
C GLU A 101 2.53 -19.04 7.32
N ILE A 102 2.22 -18.04 6.48
CA ILE A 102 1.44 -18.25 5.26
C ILE A 102 2.21 -19.12 4.26
N ILE A 103 3.51 -18.85 4.07
CA ILE A 103 4.37 -19.64 3.17
C ILE A 103 4.43 -21.10 3.62
N GLU A 104 4.60 -21.34 4.92
CA GLU A 104 4.67 -22.69 5.46
C GLU A 104 3.33 -23.43 5.29
N LYS A 105 2.21 -22.76 5.54
CA LYS A 105 0.88 -23.32 5.27
C LYS A 105 0.71 -23.70 3.80
N LEU A 106 1.16 -22.87 2.86
CA LEU A 106 1.07 -23.20 1.43
C LEU A 106 1.97 -24.36 1.02
N ARG A 107 3.14 -24.51 1.63
CA ARG A 107 4.00 -25.69 1.42
C ARG A 107 3.31 -26.97 1.88
N GLN A 108 2.68 -26.93 3.06
CA GLN A 108 1.91 -28.07 3.59
C GLN A 108 0.72 -28.44 2.71
N GLU A 109 0.07 -27.45 2.09
CA GLU A 109 -1.03 -27.64 1.13
C GLU A 109 -0.55 -28.11 -0.26
N GLY A 110 0.76 -28.22 -0.51
CA GLY A 110 1.33 -28.58 -1.82
C GLY A 110 1.14 -27.50 -2.89
N ARG A 111 0.89 -26.25 -2.47
CA ARG A 111 0.63 -25.09 -3.35
C ARG A 111 1.87 -24.23 -3.58
N LEU A 112 2.92 -24.43 -2.79
CA LEU A 112 4.26 -23.92 -3.05
C LEU A 112 5.21 -25.11 -3.17
N ASN A 113 5.91 -25.23 -4.31
CA ASN A 113 6.99 -26.19 -4.54
C ASN A 113 8.34 -25.61 -4.11
#